data_AF-A0A179BJC0-F1
#
_entry.id   AF-A0A179BJC0-F1
#
_cell.length_a   1.000
_cell.length_b   1.000
_cell.length_c   1.000
_cell.angle_alpha   90.00
_cell.angle_beta   90.00
_cell.angle_gamma   90.00
#
_symmetry.space_group_name_H-M   'P 1'
#
loop_
_entity.id
_entity.type
_entity.pdbx_description
1 polymer ?
#
loop_
_entity_poly.entity_id
_entity_poly.type
_entity_poly.pdbx_seq_one_letter_code
_entity_poly.pdbx_strand_id
1 'polypeptide(L)'
;MSKTKKSTIEVKGIAVTVLSQASDDYISLTDIAKHKEPDRSDHVIQNWMRNRNTIEFLGVWERLKRLNEIVIRQMQVLTGAMAIRQLKG
;
A
#
# COMPACT_ATOMS: atom_id res chain seq x y z
N MET A 1 10.60 21.15 1.24
CA MET A 1 10.66 19.67 1.07
C MET A 1 9.51 19.05 1.83
N SER A 2 8.67 18.23 1.18
CA SER A 2 7.52 17.58 1.84
C SER A 2 8.01 16.64 2.95
N LYS A 3 7.44 16.73 4.14
CA LYS A 3 7.88 15.99 5.32
C LYS A 3 7.38 14.53 5.20
N THR A 4 8.30 13.57 5.25
CA THR A 4 7.94 12.14 5.25
C THR A 4 7.22 11.80 6.55
N LYS A 5 6.05 11.17 6.47
CA LYS A 5 5.27 10.73 7.64
C LYS A 5 5.49 9.23 7.84
N LYS A 6 5.95 8.85 9.02
CA LYS A 6 6.11 7.44 9.43
C LYS A 6 4.93 7.04 10.30
N SER A 7 4.36 5.87 10.00
CA SER A 7 3.30 5.24 10.80
C SER A 7 3.55 3.74 10.90
N THR A 8 2.80 3.07 11.77
CA THR A 8 2.89 1.61 11.98
C THR A 8 1.49 1.04 11.94
N ILE A 9 1.33 -0.09 11.24
CA ILE A 9 0.10 -0.87 11.22
C ILE A 9 0.36 -2.25 11.81
N GLU A 10 -0.65 -2.86 12.43
CA GLU A 10 -0.55 -4.22 12.94
C GLU A 10 -1.13 -5.20 11.91
N VAL A 11 -0.34 -6.16 11.47
CA VAL A 11 -0.72 -7.17 10.49
C VAL A 11 -0.35 -8.54 11.04
N LYS A 12 -1.35 -9.39 11.29
CA LYS A 12 -1.17 -10.75 11.84
C LYS A 12 -0.28 -10.76 13.11
N GLY A 13 -0.45 -9.79 13.99
CA GLY A 13 0.33 -9.65 15.23
C GLY A 13 1.74 -9.08 15.06
N ILE A 14 2.07 -8.53 13.88
CA ILE A 14 3.36 -7.88 13.62
C ILE A 14 3.16 -6.42 13.30
N ALA A 15 3.96 -5.58 13.94
CA ALA A 15 4.08 -4.17 13.63
C ALA A 15 4.84 -3.97 12.31
N VAL A 16 4.14 -3.46 11.30
CA VAL A 16 4.71 -3.16 9.98
C VAL A 16 4.79 -1.65 9.80
N THR A 17 5.99 -1.16 9.53
CA THR A 17 6.22 0.26 9.25
C THR A 17 5.65 0.65 7.89
N VAL A 18 4.92 1.78 7.85
CA VAL A 18 4.46 2.45 6.63
C VAL A 18 5.05 3.85 6.56
N LEU A 19 5.70 4.17 5.44
CA LEU A 19 6.24 5.49 5.14
C LEU A 19 5.36 6.16 4.09
N SER A 20 4.71 7.25 4.45
CA SER A 20 3.98 8.10 3.51
C SER A 20 4.90 9.21 3.03
N GLN A 21 5.16 9.25 1.73
CA GLN A 21 5.98 10.27 1.09
C GLN A 21 5.32 10.78 -0.18
N ALA A 22 5.08 12.10 -0.23
CA ALA A 22 4.42 12.77 -1.34
C ALA A 22 3.04 12.14 -1.66
N SER A 23 2.91 11.47 -2.81
CA SER A 23 1.69 10.83 -3.30
C SER A 23 1.59 9.34 -2.97
N ASP A 24 2.64 8.74 -2.40
CA ASP A 24 2.76 7.30 -2.30
C ASP A 24 3.07 6.83 -0.88
N ASP A 25 2.54 5.66 -0.56
CA ASP A 25 2.80 4.95 0.69
C ASP A 25 3.69 3.75 0.40
N TYR A 26 4.73 3.59 1.22
CA TYR A 26 5.69 2.50 1.15
C TYR A 26 5.55 1.62 2.38
N ILE A 27 5.50 0.30 2.18
CA ILE A 27 5.39 -0.69 3.25
C ILE A 27 6.75 -1.36 3.44
N SER A 28 7.18 -1.50 4.69
CA SER A 28 8.46 -2.13 5.04
C SER A 28 8.46 -3.64 4.76
N LEU A 29 9.16 -4.04 3.69
CA LEU A 29 9.35 -5.47 3.37
C LEU A 29 10.14 -6.21 4.45
N THR A 30 11.07 -5.54 5.13
CA THR A 30 11.83 -6.12 6.25
C THR A 30 10.93 -6.48 7.41
N ASP A 31 9.98 -5.62 7.75
CA ASP A 31 9.04 -5.92 8.84
C ASP A 31 8.10 -7.08 8.47
N ILE A 32 7.70 -7.18 7.21
CA ILE A 32 6.92 -8.33 6.71
C ILE A 32 7.77 -9.62 6.73
N ALA A 33 9.03 -9.55 6.31
CA ALA A 33 9.93 -10.71 6.26
C ALA A 33 10.22 -11.29 7.64
N LYS A 34 10.25 -10.45 8.69
CA LYS A 34 10.38 -10.92 10.08
C LYS A 34 9.26 -11.86 10.51
N HIS A 35 8.09 -11.82 9.87
CA HIS A 35 7.03 -12.80 10.13
C HIS A 35 7.44 -14.23 9.77
N LYS A 36 8.24 -14.37 8.71
CA LYS A 36 8.62 -15.65 8.16
C LYS A 36 9.89 -16.18 8.84
N GLU A 37 10.94 -15.37 8.85
CA GLU A 37 12.21 -15.69 9.52
C GLU A 37 12.79 -14.41 10.14
N PRO A 38 12.60 -14.18 11.45
CA PRO A 38 13.07 -12.98 12.14
C PRO A 38 14.57 -12.73 11.97
N ASP A 39 15.38 -13.79 12.11
CA ASP A 39 16.85 -13.69 12.12
C ASP A 39 17.47 -13.65 10.72
N ARG A 40 16.71 -13.98 9.68
CA ARG A 40 17.17 -14.05 8.26
C ARG A 40 16.21 -13.38 7.28
N SER A 41 15.67 -12.23 7.69
CA SER A 41 14.76 -11.43 6.87
C SER A 41 15.37 -11.03 5.51
N ASP A 42 16.69 -10.83 5.44
CA ASP A 42 17.44 -10.56 4.21
C ASP A 42 17.37 -11.72 3.21
N HIS A 43 17.54 -12.96 3.68
CA HIS A 43 17.44 -14.16 2.84
C HIS A 43 16.02 -14.36 2.32
N VAL A 44 15.01 -14.11 3.16
CA VAL A 44 13.60 -14.15 2.75
C VAL A 44 13.31 -13.15 1.63
N ILE A 45 13.76 -11.90 1.79
CA ILE A 45 13.59 -10.85 0.77
C ILE A 45 14.33 -11.22 -0.50
N GLN A 46 15.58 -11.69 -0.42
CA GLN A 46 16.34 -12.13 -1.60
C GLN A 46 15.60 -13.22 -2.38
N ASN A 47 15.02 -14.20 -1.68
CA ASN A 47 14.24 -15.26 -2.31
C ASN A 47 12.97 -14.72 -3.00
N TRP A 48 12.25 -13.79 -2.37
CA TRP A 48 11.11 -13.12 -3.00
C TRP A 48 11.50 -12.35 -4.26
N MET A 49 12.58 -11.57 -4.19
CA MET A 49 13.05 -10.74 -5.30
C MET A 49 13.69 -11.54 -6.44
N ARG A 50 14.08 -12.80 -6.22
CA ARG A 50 14.56 -13.71 -7.28
C ARG A 50 13.45 -14.51 -7.93
N ASN A 51 12.33 -14.69 -7.24
CA ASN A 51 11.22 -15.47 -7.74
C ASN A 51 10.36 -14.63 -8.71
N ARG A 52 10.41 -14.96 -10.00
CA ARG A 52 9.63 -14.30 -11.05
C ARG A 52 8.13 -14.22 -10.71
N ASN A 53 7.55 -15.29 -10.18
CA ASN A 53 6.12 -15.31 -9.86
C ASN A 53 5.78 -14.28 -8.78
N THR A 54 6.65 -14.10 -7.80
CA THR A 54 6.48 -13.07 -6.76
C THR A 54 6.53 -11.67 -7.35
N ILE A 55 7.50 -11.40 -8.23
CA ILE A 55 7.65 -10.09 -8.88
C ILE A 55 6.45 -9.79 -9.77
N GLU A 56 6.01 -10.77 -10.57
CA GLU A 56 4.83 -10.62 -11.44
C GLU A 56 3.56 -10.38 -10.61
N PHE A 57 3.37 -11.11 -9.52
CA PHE A 57 2.26 -10.90 -8.60
C PHE A 57 2.26 -9.48 -8.02
N LEU A 58 3.41 -9.00 -7.52
CA LEU A 58 3.54 -7.64 -7.00
C LEU A 58 3.22 -6.59 -8.07
N GLY A 59 3.69 -6.79 -9.30
CA GLY A 59 3.39 -5.89 -10.42
C GLY A 59 1.90 -5.83 -10.77
N VAL A 60 1.19 -6.96 -10.72
CA VAL A 60 -0.28 -6.98 -10.90
C VAL A 60 -0.98 -6.30 -9.74
N TRP A 61 -0.56 -6.60 -8.51
CA TRP A 61 -1.11 -6.01 -7.30
C TRP A 61 -0.99 -4.47 -7.30
N GLU A 62 0.16 -3.91 -7.70
CA GLU A 62 0.35 -2.46 -7.80
C GLU A 62 -0.57 -1.80 -8.83
N ARG A 63 -0.77 -2.45 -9.98
CA ARG A 63 -1.72 -1.97 -11.00
C ARG A 63 -3.14 -1.97 -10.47
N LEU A 64 -3.55 -3.04 -9.80
CA LEU A 64 -4.87 -3.12 -9.16
C LEU A 64 -5.05 -2.06 -8.07
N LYS A 65 -4.04 -1.83 -7.22
CA LYS A 65 -4.04 -0.76 -6.21
C LYS A 65 -4.27 0.61 -6.85
N ARG A 66 -3.57 0.90 -7.96
CA ARG A 66 -3.73 2.16 -8.70
C ARG A 66 -5.13 2.31 -9.29
N LEU A 67 -5.65 1.26 -9.91
CA LEU A 67 -7.01 1.27 -10.48
C LEU A 67 -8.06 1.50 -9.39
N ASN A 68 -7.93 0.81 -8.25
CA ASN A 68 -8.81 1.01 -7.10
C ASN A 68 -8.78 2.45 -6.59
N GLU A 69 -7.59 3.06 -6.51
CA GLU A 69 -7.47 4.46 -6.11
C GLU A 69 -8.22 5.41 -7.06
N ILE A 70 -8.09 5.20 -8.38
CA ILE A 70 -8.80 5.99 -9.40
C ILE A 70 -10.31 5.82 -9.24
N VAL A 71 -10.79 4.58 -9.10
CA VAL A 71 -12.21 4.28 -8.95
C VAL A 71 -12.79 4.90 -7.69
N ILE A 72 -12.08 4.81 -6.55
CA ILE A 72 -12.49 5.45 -5.29
C ILE A 72 -12.58 6.98 -5.47
N ARG A 73 -11.56 7.60 -6.07
CA ARG A 73 -11.57 9.05 -6.34
C ARG A 73 -12.75 9.45 -7.24
N GLN A 74 -13.03 8.69 -8.30
CA GLN A 74 -14.19 8.93 -9.17
C GLN A 74 -15.52 8.79 -8.41
N MET A 75 -15.68 7.74 -7.59
CA MET A 75 -16.88 7.56 -6.77
C MET A 75 -17.09 8.71 -5.76
N GLN A 76 -16.01 9.20 -5.14
CA GLN A 76 -16.09 10.35 -4.23
C GLN A 76 -16.53 11.64 -4.95
N VAL A 77 -16.05 11.88 -6.17
CA VAL A 77 -16.46 13.03 -6.98
C VAL A 77 -17.94 12.92 -7.36
N LEU A 78 -18.40 11.74 -7.80
CA LEU A 78 -19.78 11.53 -8.21
C LEU A 78 -20.77 11.64 -7.03
N THR A 79 -20.43 11.04 -5.89
CA THR A 79 -21.28 11.12 -4.69
C THR A 79 -21.31 12.52 -4.09
N GLY A 80 -20.16 13.22 -4.02
CA GLY A 80 -20.10 14.61 -3.59
C GLY A 80 -20.89 15.55 -4.52
N ALA A 81 -20.79 15.36 -5.84
CA ALA A 81 -21.54 16.14 -6.82
C ALA A 81 -23.06 15.91 -6.71
N MET A 82 -23.48 14.66 -6.49
CA MET A 82 -24.89 14.33 -6.25
C MET A 82 -25.42 14.97 -4.97
N ALA A 83 -24.66 14.91 -3.87
CA ALA A 83 -25.04 15.53 -2.61
C ALA A 83 -25.21 17.06 -2.73
N ILE A 84 -24.32 17.74 -3.44
CA ILE A 84 -24.42 19.19 -3.72
C ILE A 84 -25.66 19.52 -4.55
N ARG A 85 -26.03 18.64 -5.50
CA ARG A 85 -27.20 18.84 -6.37
C ARG A 85 -28.53 18.71 -5.61
N GLN A 86 -28.60 17.82 -4.62
CA GLN A 86 -29.78 17.63 -3.76
C GLN A 86 -30.00 18.79 -2.78
N LEU A 87 -28.97 19.58 -2.44
CA LEU A 87 -29.06 20.73 -1.53
C LEU A 87 -29.40 22.05 -2.24
N LYS A 88 -29.40 22.08 -3.58
CA LYS A 88 -29.71 23.27 -4.39
C LYS A 88 -31.05 23.17 -5.12
N GLY A 89 -31.86 22.17 -4.77
CA GLY A 89 -33.22 21.94 -5.30
C GLY A 89 -34.28 22.31 -4.28
#